data_AF-A0A9D2RTB2-F1
#
_entry.id   AF-A0A9D2RTB2-F1
#
_cell.length_a   1.000
_cell.length_b   1.000
_cell.length_c   1.000
_cell.angle_alpha   90.00
_cell.angle_beta   90.00
_cell.angle_gamma   90.00
#
_symmetry.space_group_name_H-M   'P 1'
#
loop_
_entity.id
_entity.type
_entity.pdbx_description
1 polymer ?
#
loop_
_entity_poly.entity_id
_entity_poly.type
_entity_poly.pdbx_seq_one_letter_code
_entity_poly.pdbx_strand_id
1 'polypeptide(L)'
;MKYGKIRQPSPRRTSRREEDYQQVQAFLDSGDQALWKALYEDAYETVRQCAAYTDFGHLLDPEEYREIADEAFARCYEQLERYQGRSRFSGWVGGYSKNITRTRCRQILTGMRYRRQLYERSTGRFMDWDPLWLLLRLERDACLWRAISDISETGWRILEARALEKLTFRDIARELQLTRREVQTRYEAVCTAVRRRYLRYCEERTL
;
A
#
# COMPACT_ATOMS: atom_id res chain seq x y z
N MET A 1 -56.85 8.03 -32.81
CA MET A 1 -56.13 7.29 -31.76
C MET A 1 -54.77 6.85 -32.30
N LYS A 2 -53.65 7.42 -31.83
CA LYS A 2 -52.30 7.06 -32.29
C LYS A 2 -51.71 6.08 -31.28
N TYR A 3 -51.43 4.85 -31.71
CA TYR A 3 -50.77 3.85 -30.88
C TYR A 3 -49.33 4.29 -30.57
N GLY A 4 -49.05 4.51 -29.28
CA GLY A 4 -47.71 4.83 -28.79
C GLY A 4 -46.81 3.60 -28.91
N LYS A 5 -45.70 3.74 -29.64
CA LYS A 5 -44.66 2.72 -29.72
C LYS A 5 -44.12 2.44 -28.31
N ILE A 6 -44.34 1.23 -27.81
CA ILE A 6 -43.73 0.74 -26.57
C ILE A 6 -42.22 0.68 -26.81
N ARG A 7 -41.46 1.59 -26.18
CA ARG A 7 -40.00 1.51 -26.14
C ARG A 7 -39.64 0.24 -25.38
N GLN A 8 -39.02 -0.72 -26.07
CA GLN A 8 -38.42 -1.86 -25.37
C GLN A 8 -37.30 -1.34 -24.44
N PRO A 9 -37.19 -1.89 -23.22
CA PRO A 9 -36.13 -1.49 -22.30
C PRO A 9 -34.78 -1.88 -22.90
N SER A 10 -33.87 -0.90 -22.98
CA SER A 10 -32.48 -1.11 -23.40
C SER A 10 -31.83 -2.14 -22.45
N PRO A 11 -31.06 -3.14 -22.96
CA PRO A 11 -30.44 -4.14 -22.12
C PRO A 11 -29.55 -3.45 -21.08
N ARG A 12 -29.79 -3.74 -19.80
CA ARG A 12 -28.98 -3.21 -18.70
C ARG A 12 -27.53 -3.64 -18.92
N ARG A 13 -26.65 -2.67 -19.16
CA ARG A 13 -25.20 -2.91 -19.27
C ARG A 13 -24.71 -3.44 -17.93
N THR A 14 -24.26 -4.69 -17.91
CA THR A 14 -23.71 -5.35 -16.73
C THR A 14 -22.53 -4.55 -16.21
N SER A 15 -22.40 -4.40 -14.90
CA SER A 15 -21.23 -3.71 -14.34
C SER A 15 -20.01 -4.62 -14.47
N ARG A 16 -18.83 -4.07 -14.70
CA ARG A 16 -17.56 -4.82 -14.75
C ARG A 16 -17.35 -5.75 -13.54
N ARG A 17 -17.78 -5.33 -12.34
CA ARG A 17 -17.72 -6.16 -11.12
C ARG A 17 -18.71 -7.35 -11.17
N GLU A 18 -19.87 -7.16 -11.79
CA GLU A 18 -20.86 -8.20 -12.00
C GLU A 18 -20.38 -9.22 -13.04
N GLU A 19 -19.72 -8.74 -14.11
CA GLU A 19 -19.07 -9.59 -15.12
C GLU A 19 -18.00 -10.48 -14.46
N ASP A 20 -17.12 -9.90 -13.63
CA ASP A 20 -16.12 -10.66 -12.88
C ASP A 20 -16.76 -11.75 -12.01
N TYR A 21 -17.86 -11.42 -11.33
CA TYR A 21 -18.57 -12.37 -10.46
C TYR A 21 -19.18 -13.52 -11.26
N GLN A 22 -19.85 -13.22 -12.37
CA GLN A 22 -20.43 -14.23 -13.25
C GLN A 22 -19.35 -15.14 -13.84
N GLN A 23 -18.19 -14.59 -14.22
CA GLN A 23 -17.08 -15.37 -14.74
C GLN A 23 -16.46 -16.28 -13.68
N VAL A 24 -16.35 -15.81 -12.43
CA VAL A 24 -15.91 -16.65 -11.31
C VAL A 24 -16.91 -17.77 -11.02
N GLN A 25 -18.22 -17.49 -11.00
CA GLN A 25 -19.24 -18.54 -10.79
C GLN A 25 -19.22 -19.56 -11.93
N ALA A 26 -19.16 -19.11 -13.18
CA ALA A 26 -19.05 -20.00 -14.33
C ALA A 26 -17.78 -20.88 -14.27
N PHE A 27 -16.66 -20.33 -13.78
CA PHE A 27 -15.46 -21.11 -13.52
C PHE A 27 -15.65 -22.16 -12.42
N LEU A 28 -16.28 -21.79 -11.30
CA LEU A 28 -16.55 -22.73 -10.19
C LEU A 28 -17.50 -23.87 -10.62
N ASP A 29 -18.47 -23.57 -11.50
CA ASP A 29 -19.43 -24.57 -12.00
C ASP A 29 -18.83 -25.49 -13.07
N SER A 30 -18.02 -24.95 -13.99
CA SER A 30 -17.53 -25.69 -15.17
C SER A 30 -16.11 -26.27 -15.00
N GLY A 31 -15.28 -25.66 -14.14
CA GLY A 31 -13.85 -25.94 -14.04
C GLY A 31 -13.03 -25.48 -15.25
N ASP A 32 -13.60 -24.70 -16.17
CA ASP A 32 -12.93 -24.29 -17.41
C ASP A 32 -11.78 -23.32 -17.15
N GLN A 33 -10.55 -23.82 -17.36
CA GLN A 33 -9.32 -23.05 -17.17
C GLN A 33 -9.21 -21.82 -18.07
N ALA A 34 -9.94 -21.75 -19.19
CA ALA A 34 -9.97 -20.56 -20.03
C ALA A 34 -10.61 -19.36 -19.31
N LEU A 35 -11.64 -19.60 -18.49
CA LEU A 35 -12.31 -18.55 -17.70
C LEU A 35 -11.39 -17.99 -16.63
N TRP A 36 -10.64 -18.87 -15.94
CA TRP A 36 -9.63 -18.48 -14.97
C TRP A 36 -8.49 -17.68 -15.63
N LYS A 37 -7.96 -18.17 -16.76
CA LYS A 37 -6.89 -17.50 -17.50
C LYS A 37 -7.28 -16.08 -17.90
N ALA A 38 -8.51 -15.88 -18.40
CA ALA A 38 -8.99 -14.56 -18.78
C ALA A 38 -9.13 -13.60 -17.56
N LEU A 39 -9.63 -14.10 -16.41
CA LEU A 39 -9.68 -13.32 -15.17
C LEU A 39 -8.28 -12.93 -14.67
N TYR A 40 -7.34 -13.87 -14.74
CA TYR A 40 -5.95 -13.66 -14.38
C TYR A 40 -5.31 -12.58 -15.25
N GLU A 41 -5.40 -12.71 -16.57
CA GLU A 41 -4.79 -11.75 -17.52
C GLU A 41 -5.35 -10.33 -17.39
N ASP A 42 -6.67 -10.17 -17.17
CA ASP A 42 -7.29 -8.84 -16.94
C ASP A 42 -6.83 -8.22 -15.60
N ALA A 43 -6.68 -9.02 -14.55
CA ALA A 43 -6.38 -8.53 -13.21
C ALA A 43 -4.88 -8.39 -12.92
N TYR A 44 -4.01 -9.13 -13.62
CA TYR A 44 -2.61 -9.34 -13.22
C TYR A 44 -1.85 -8.04 -13.00
N GLU A 45 -1.84 -7.18 -14.01
CA GLU A 45 -1.06 -5.93 -13.97
C GLU A 45 -1.58 -4.98 -12.88
N THR A 46 -2.90 -4.96 -12.64
CA THR A 46 -3.48 -4.17 -11.55
C THR A 46 -3.03 -4.68 -10.17
N VAL A 47 -2.98 -6.00 -9.99
CA VAL A 47 -2.55 -6.65 -8.73
C VAL A 47 -1.05 -6.45 -8.49
N ARG A 48 -0.24 -6.55 -9.55
CA ARG A 48 1.21 -6.29 -9.52
C ARG A 48 1.50 -4.84 -9.16
N GLN A 49 0.83 -3.89 -9.82
CA GLN A 49 0.92 -2.47 -9.48
C GLN A 49 0.46 -2.21 -8.05
N CYS A 50 -0.55 -2.93 -7.56
CA CYS A 50 -1.00 -2.81 -6.18
C CYS A 50 0.11 -3.14 -5.16
N ALA A 51 0.96 -4.12 -5.44
CA ALA A 51 2.14 -4.42 -4.62
C ALA A 51 3.13 -3.25 -4.64
N ALA A 52 3.49 -2.77 -5.84
CA ALA A 52 4.41 -1.64 -6.01
C ALA A 52 3.94 -0.37 -5.28
N TYR A 53 2.66 -0.02 -5.40
CA TYR A 53 2.08 1.11 -4.67
C TYR A 53 2.02 0.89 -3.15
N THR A 54 2.03 -0.35 -2.68
CA THR A 54 2.00 -0.65 -1.24
C THR A 54 3.38 -0.61 -0.62
N ASP A 55 4.44 -0.85 -1.40
CA ASP A 55 5.84 -0.72 -0.99
C ASP A 55 6.32 0.74 -1.06
N PHE A 56 5.75 1.60 -0.20
CA PHE A 56 6.04 3.04 -0.16
C PHE A 56 7.51 3.40 0.09
N GLY A 57 8.32 2.46 0.57
CA GLY A 57 9.75 2.67 0.82
C GLY A 57 10.65 2.12 -0.28
N HIS A 58 10.07 1.56 -1.35
CA HIS A 58 10.80 0.82 -2.40
C HIS A 58 11.81 -0.17 -1.79
N LEU A 59 11.36 -0.89 -0.77
CA LEU A 59 12.17 -1.83 0.00
C LEU A 59 12.40 -3.14 -0.76
N LEU A 60 11.51 -3.44 -1.70
CA LEU A 60 11.50 -4.66 -2.50
C LEU A 60 12.08 -4.40 -3.89
N ASP A 61 12.74 -5.42 -4.44
CA ASP A 61 13.20 -5.39 -5.82
C ASP A 61 11.99 -5.38 -6.79
N PRO A 62 12.06 -4.70 -7.95
CA PRO A 62 10.95 -4.69 -8.91
C PRO A 62 10.48 -6.08 -9.37
N GLU A 63 11.35 -7.09 -9.36
CA GLU A 63 10.99 -8.46 -9.71
C GLU A 63 10.09 -9.10 -8.64
N GLU A 64 10.25 -8.74 -7.37
CA GLU A 64 9.42 -9.26 -6.27
C GLU A 64 7.94 -8.92 -6.43
N TYR A 65 7.61 -7.81 -7.12
CA TYR A 65 6.21 -7.47 -7.37
C TYR A 65 5.49 -8.51 -8.24
N ARG A 66 6.21 -9.19 -9.15
CA ARG A 66 5.65 -10.30 -9.95
C ARG A 66 5.39 -11.50 -9.06
N GLU A 67 6.35 -11.88 -8.23
CA GLU A 67 6.19 -12.98 -7.27
C GLU A 67 5.03 -12.73 -6.30
N ILE A 68 4.89 -11.50 -5.81
CA ILE A 68 3.80 -11.12 -4.91
C ILE A 68 2.45 -11.24 -5.62
N ALA A 69 2.37 -10.83 -6.88
CA ALA A 69 1.15 -10.99 -7.67
C ALA A 69 0.82 -12.49 -7.83
N ASP A 70 1.79 -13.31 -8.23
CA ASP A 70 1.61 -14.75 -8.40
C ASP A 70 1.15 -15.42 -7.09
N GLU A 71 1.78 -15.08 -5.96
CA GLU A 71 1.40 -15.57 -4.62
C GLU A 71 -0.01 -15.10 -4.23
N ALA A 72 -0.38 -13.86 -4.56
CA ALA A 72 -1.73 -13.34 -4.32
C ALA A 72 -2.79 -14.11 -5.14
N PHE A 73 -2.49 -14.44 -6.41
CA PHE A 73 -3.37 -15.25 -7.24
C PHE A 73 -3.48 -16.70 -6.73
N ALA A 74 -2.38 -17.30 -6.27
CA ALA A 74 -2.41 -18.64 -5.67
C ALA A 74 -3.34 -18.68 -4.43
N ARG A 75 -3.18 -17.72 -3.51
CA ARG A 75 -4.05 -17.62 -2.31
C ARG A 75 -5.51 -17.30 -2.65
N CYS A 76 -5.72 -16.49 -3.69
CA CYS A 76 -7.04 -16.20 -4.24
C CYS A 76 -7.71 -17.46 -4.79
N TYR A 77 -6.98 -18.27 -5.57
CA TYR A 77 -7.48 -19.48 -6.20
C TYR A 77 -7.96 -20.50 -5.15
N GLU A 78 -7.19 -20.69 -4.06
CA GLU A 78 -7.57 -21.55 -2.92
C GLU A 78 -8.85 -21.11 -2.20
N GLN A 79 -9.23 -19.83 -2.32
CA GLN A 79 -10.34 -19.23 -1.60
C GLN A 79 -11.39 -18.64 -2.54
N LEU A 80 -11.39 -19.07 -3.80
CA LEU A 80 -12.16 -18.44 -4.86
C LEU A 80 -13.68 -18.46 -4.60
N GLU A 81 -14.18 -19.51 -3.94
CA GLU A 81 -15.58 -19.64 -3.50
C GLU A 81 -16.03 -18.50 -2.57
N ARG A 82 -15.11 -17.82 -1.89
CA ARG A 82 -15.41 -16.69 -0.99
C ARG A 82 -15.61 -15.38 -1.74
N TYR A 83 -15.35 -15.34 -3.03
CA TYR A 83 -15.54 -14.13 -3.83
C TYR A 83 -17.03 -13.88 -4.09
N GLN A 84 -17.61 -12.93 -3.34
CA GLN A 84 -19.03 -12.57 -3.43
C GLN A 84 -19.30 -11.45 -4.44
N GLY A 85 -18.32 -11.12 -5.30
CA GLY A 85 -18.45 -10.02 -6.23
C GLY A 85 -18.83 -8.73 -5.52
N ARG A 86 -18.16 -8.37 -4.40
CA ARG A 86 -18.36 -7.10 -3.63
C ARG A 86 -17.48 -5.94 -4.12
N SER A 87 -16.42 -6.27 -4.85
CA SER A 87 -15.49 -5.37 -5.54
C SER A 87 -15.21 -5.96 -6.92
N ARG A 88 -14.44 -5.26 -7.77
CA ARG A 88 -13.78 -5.92 -8.91
C ARG A 88 -12.92 -7.07 -8.42
N PHE A 89 -12.70 -8.07 -9.26
CA PHE A 89 -11.86 -9.23 -8.94
C PHE A 89 -10.44 -8.79 -8.63
N SER A 90 -9.86 -7.92 -9.46
CA SER A 90 -8.55 -7.31 -9.23
C SER A 90 -8.44 -6.57 -7.89
N GLY A 91 -9.52 -5.94 -7.42
CA GLY A 91 -9.57 -5.29 -6.11
C GLY A 91 -9.57 -6.28 -4.94
N TRP A 92 -10.23 -7.43 -5.12
CA TRP A 92 -10.26 -8.50 -4.12
C TRP A 92 -8.90 -9.20 -4.02
N VAL A 93 -8.31 -9.59 -5.16
CA VAL A 93 -6.95 -10.17 -5.23
C VAL A 93 -5.90 -9.17 -4.74
N GLY A 94 -6.08 -7.89 -5.08
CA GLY A 94 -5.25 -6.79 -4.59
C GLY A 94 -5.18 -6.70 -3.06
N GLY A 95 -6.22 -7.14 -2.34
CA GLY A 95 -6.18 -7.26 -0.88
C GLY A 95 -5.10 -8.22 -0.38
N TYR A 96 -4.94 -9.38 -1.03
CA TYR A 96 -3.89 -10.34 -0.71
C TYR A 96 -2.51 -9.77 -1.05
N SER A 97 -2.36 -9.20 -2.24
CA SER A 97 -1.11 -8.56 -2.70
C SER A 97 -0.63 -7.50 -1.70
N LYS A 98 -1.52 -6.61 -1.23
CA LYS A 98 -1.21 -5.62 -0.19
C LYS A 98 -0.72 -6.25 1.11
N ASN A 99 -1.37 -7.32 1.57
CA ASN A 99 -1.03 -7.98 2.83
C ASN A 99 0.32 -8.70 2.76
N ILE A 100 0.59 -9.38 1.64
CA ILE A 100 1.89 -10.03 1.38
C ILE A 100 2.99 -8.97 1.35
N THR A 101 2.81 -7.90 0.56
CA THR A 101 3.76 -6.78 0.45
C THR A 101 4.08 -6.21 1.83
N ARG A 102 3.07 -5.81 2.62
CA ARG A 102 3.28 -5.28 3.97
C ARG A 102 4.03 -6.23 4.88
N THR A 103 3.77 -7.53 4.75
CA THR A 103 4.45 -8.55 5.54
C THR A 103 5.93 -8.63 5.19
N ARG A 104 6.28 -8.68 3.89
CA ARG A 104 7.66 -8.67 3.40
C ARG A 104 8.40 -7.38 3.80
N CYS A 105 7.81 -6.21 3.56
CA CYS A 105 8.39 -4.92 3.97
C CYS A 105 8.65 -4.88 5.49
N ARG A 106 7.71 -5.37 6.31
CA ARG A 106 7.90 -5.45 7.78
C ARG A 106 9.05 -6.37 8.16
N GLN A 107 9.21 -7.52 7.48
CA GLN A 107 10.33 -8.44 7.72
C GLN A 107 11.68 -7.78 7.38
N ILE A 108 11.77 -7.10 6.24
CA ILE A 108 12.97 -6.36 5.82
C ILE A 108 13.33 -5.29 6.86
N LEU A 109 12.36 -4.45 7.25
CA LEU A 109 12.58 -3.40 8.24
C LEU A 109 12.99 -3.98 9.60
N THR A 110 12.41 -5.10 10.01
CA THR A 110 12.81 -5.80 11.24
C THR A 110 14.25 -6.31 11.14
N GLY A 111 14.62 -6.90 10.00
CA GLY A 111 16.00 -7.34 9.72
C GLY A 111 17.01 -6.19 9.69
N MET A 112 16.63 -5.04 9.12
CA MET A 112 17.46 -3.82 9.16
C MET A 112 17.66 -3.31 10.59
N ARG A 113 16.60 -3.28 11.41
CA ARG A 113 16.71 -2.90 12.84
C ARG A 113 17.63 -3.83 13.61
N TYR A 114 17.50 -5.14 13.40
CA TYR A 114 18.35 -6.13 14.08
C TYR A 114 19.82 -6.00 13.66
N ARG A 115 20.09 -5.90 12.35
CA ARG A 115 21.46 -5.64 11.84
C ARG A 115 22.05 -4.36 12.41
N ARG A 116 21.25 -3.29 12.49
CA ARG A 116 21.66 -2.02 13.09
C ARG A 116 22.01 -2.21 14.57
N GLN A 117 21.18 -2.88 15.37
CA GLN A 117 21.47 -3.17 16.77
C GLN A 117 22.73 -4.01 16.95
N LEU A 118 22.94 -5.03 16.10
CA LEU A 118 24.15 -5.84 16.12
C LEU A 118 25.40 -5.02 15.79
N TYR A 119 25.34 -4.19 14.75
CA TYR A 119 26.43 -3.30 14.36
C TYR A 119 26.75 -2.29 15.47
N GLU A 120 25.73 -1.69 16.08
CA GLU A 120 25.87 -0.74 17.18
C GLU A 120 26.51 -1.39 18.41
N ARG A 121 26.14 -2.64 18.73
CA ARG A 121 26.78 -3.44 19.78
C ARG A 121 28.21 -3.86 19.44
N SER A 122 28.47 -4.27 18.20
CA SER A 122 29.78 -4.80 17.80
C SER A 122 30.84 -3.71 17.59
N THR A 123 30.43 -2.52 17.16
CA THR A 123 31.33 -1.38 16.95
C THR A 123 31.55 -0.50 18.18
N GLY A 124 30.88 -0.81 19.29
CA GLY A 124 30.94 0.00 20.50
C GLY A 124 30.51 1.45 20.30
N ARG A 125 29.77 1.75 19.23
CA ARG A 125 29.44 3.13 18.79
C ARG A 125 28.69 3.96 19.83
N PHE A 126 28.12 3.28 20.82
CA PHE A 126 27.39 3.86 21.95
C PHE A 126 27.93 3.42 23.32
N MET A 127 29.11 2.78 23.40
CA MET A 127 29.70 2.39 24.69
C MET A 127 29.94 3.59 25.60
N ASP A 128 30.21 4.77 25.02
CA ASP A 128 30.39 6.03 25.75
C ASP A 128 29.08 6.82 25.92
N TRP A 129 27.96 6.31 25.40
CA TRP A 129 26.67 7.00 25.47
C TRP A 129 25.88 6.47 26.65
N ASP A 130 25.19 7.36 27.36
CA ASP A 130 24.28 6.96 28.44
C ASP A 130 23.23 5.95 27.91
N PRO A 131 23.18 4.72 28.45
CA PRO A 131 22.23 3.71 28.03
C PRO A 131 20.76 4.16 28.16
N LEU A 132 20.45 4.99 29.15
CA LEU A 132 19.10 5.55 29.33
C LEU A 132 18.76 6.49 28.17
N TRP A 133 19.69 7.37 27.81
CA TRP A 133 19.52 8.25 26.66
C TRP A 133 19.34 7.47 25.35
N LEU A 134 20.07 6.36 25.16
CA LEU A 134 19.94 5.52 23.97
C LEU A 134 18.55 4.88 23.89
N LEU A 135 18.06 4.33 25.00
CA LEU A 135 16.73 3.74 25.09
C LEU A 135 15.65 4.78 24.78
N LEU A 136 15.70 5.95 25.41
CA LEU A 136 14.78 7.06 25.16
C LEU A 136 14.80 7.50 23.69
N ARG A 137 15.97 7.49 23.05
CA ARG A 137 16.08 7.81 21.62
C ARG A 137 15.42 6.75 20.74
N LEU A 138 15.65 5.47 21.00
CA LEU A 138 15.03 4.38 20.24
C LEU A 138 13.49 4.38 20.39
N GLU A 139 12.99 4.68 21.58
CA GLU A 139 11.56 4.81 21.85
C GLU A 139 10.95 5.97 21.07
N ARG A 140 11.60 7.13 21.06
CA ARG A 140 11.20 8.30 20.27
C ARG A 140 11.21 7.99 18.77
N ASP A 141 12.26 7.35 18.28
CA ASP A 141 12.35 6.94 16.87
C ASP A 141 11.18 6.02 16.51
N ALA A 142 10.81 5.06 17.37
CA ALA A 142 9.67 4.18 17.15
C ALA A 142 8.33 4.96 17.09
N CYS A 143 8.12 5.93 17.99
CA CYS A 143 6.94 6.80 17.96
C CYS A 143 6.88 7.64 16.68
N LEU A 144 8.03 8.15 16.20
CA LEU A 144 8.12 8.92 14.97
C LEU A 144 7.77 8.07 13.76
N TRP A 145 8.35 6.87 13.65
CA TRP A 145 8.05 5.95 12.56
C TRP A 145 6.57 5.52 12.53
N ARG A 146 5.96 5.35 13.70
CA ARG A 146 4.51 5.09 13.82
C ARG A 146 3.67 6.30 13.40
N ALA A 147 4.07 7.52 13.75
CA ALA A 147 3.39 8.74 13.31
C ALA A 147 3.44 8.91 11.79
N ILE A 148 4.55 8.48 11.20
CA ILE A 148 4.81 8.50 9.77
C ILE A 148 4.00 7.46 8.99
N SER A 149 3.86 6.23 9.51
CA SER A 149 3.18 5.14 8.80
C SER A 149 1.71 5.42 8.46
N ASP A 150 1.09 6.36 9.17
CA ASP A 150 -0.34 6.68 9.06
C ASP A 150 -0.60 7.89 8.13
N ILE A 151 0.41 8.43 7.45
CA ILE A 151 0.26 9.53 6.48
C ILE A 151 -0.27 8.98 5.14
N SER A 152 -0.98 9.80 4.37
CA SER A 152 -1.31 9.45 2.98
C SER A 152 -0.06 9.33 2.10
N GLU A 153 -0.13 8.49 1.08
CA GLU A 153 0.96 8.25 0.10
C GLU A 153 1.52 9.55 -0.49
N THR A 154 0.65 10.43 -0.98
CA THR A 154 1.07 11.73 -1.51
C THR A 154 1.73 12.61 -0.44
N GLY A 155 1.28 12.52 0.82
CA GLY A 155 1.86 13.25 1.92
C GLY A 155 3.25 12.75 2.29
N TRP A 156 3.46 11.44 2.27
CA TRP A 156 4.76 10.81 2.48
C TRP A 156 5.76 11.24 1.41
N ARG A 157 5.39 11.14 0.12
CA ARG A 157 6.29 11.51 -0.99
C ARG A 157 6.73 12.98 -0.89
N ILE A 158 5.82 13.89 -0.53
CA ILE A 158 6.17 15.31 -0.30
C ILE A 158 7.12 15.46 0.90
N LEU A 159 6.90 14.72 1.99
CA LEU A 159 7.75 14.77 3.19
C LEU A 159 9.15 14.23 2.91
N GLU A 160 9.25 13.07 2.26
CA GLU A 160 10.51 12.42 1.86
C GLU A 160 11.33 13.31 0.92
N ALA A 161 10.71 13.76 -0.17
CA ALA A 161 11.37 14.62 -1.15
C ALA A 161 11.94 15.89 -0.51
N ARG A 162 11.24 16.43 0.51
CA ARG A 162 11.67 17.65 1.19
C ARG A 162 12.70 17.41 2.29
N ALA A 163 12.51 16.39 3.12
CA ALA A 163 13.28 16.14 4.34
C ALA A 163 14.52 15.28 4.11
N LEU A 164 14.45 14.32 3.19
CA LEU A 164 15.53 13.38 2.88
C LEU A 164 16.28 13.79 1.60
N GLU A 165 15.56 14.03 0.52
CA GLU A 165 16.16 14.37 -0.79
C GLU A 165 16.50 15.86 -0.94
N LYS A 166 16.01 16.70 -0.02
CA LYS A 166 16.23 18.16 0.01
C LYS A 166 15.77 18.90 -1.27
N LEU A 167 14.79 18.35 -2.01
CA LEU A 167 14.22 18.97 -3.20
C LEU A 167 13.47 20.26 -2.86
N THR A 168 13.40 21.18 -3.83
CA THR A 168 12.61 22.41 -3.68
C THR A 168 11.13 22.13 -3.89
N PHE A 169 10.24 22.95 -3.30
CA PHE A 169 8.80 22.84 -3.55
C PHE A 169 8.42 22.96 -5.03
N ARG A 170 9.26 23.62 -5.85
CA ARG A 170 9.06 23.72 -7.31
C ARG A 170 9.40 22.41 -8.02
N ASP A 171 10.40 21.68 -7.54
CA ASP A 171 10.80 20.40 -8.13
C ASP A 171 9.77 19.31 -7.78
N ILE A 172 9.35 19.28 -6.52
CA ILE A 172 8.29 18.38 -6.03
C ILE A 172 6.97 18.65 -6.75
N ALA A 173 6.62 19.92 -6.97
CA ALA A 173 5.44 20.31 -7.73
C ALA A 173 5.47 19.79 -9.18
N ARG A 174 6.65 19.85 -9.82
CA ARG A 174 6.84 19.31 -11.18
C ARG A 174 6.69 17.79 -11.20
N GLU A 175 7.28 17.11 -10.23
CA GLU A 175 7.22 15.64 -10.12
C GLU A 175 5.79 15.14 -9.89
N LEU A 176 5.06 15.77 -8.97
CA LEU A 176 3.72 15.34 -8.56
C LEU A 176 2.60 15.95 -9.40
N GLN A 177 2.91 16.76 -10.41
CA GLN A 177 1.95 17.50 -11.23
C GLN A 177 0.97 18.35 -10.39
N LEU A 178 1.49 18.98 -9.33
CA LEU A 178 0.75 19.87 -8.44
C LEU A 178 1.25 21.30 -8.57
N THR A 179 0.51 22.26 -8.04
CA THR A 179 1.03 23.62 -7.91
C THR A 179 2.00 23.71 -6.73
N ARG A 180 2.99 24.62 -6.81
CA ARG A 180 3.93 24.90 -5.71
C ARG A 180 3.19 25.19 -4.39
N ARG A 181 2.08 25.94 -4.46
CA ARG A 181 1.29 26.33 -3.29
C ARG A 181 0.59 25.12 -2.66
N GLU A 182 0.04 24.22 -3.45
CA GLU A 182 -0.56 22.97 -2.95
C GLU A 182 0.47 22.07 -2.27
N VAL A 183 1.66 21.92 -2.87
CA VAL A 183 2.75 21.12 -2.26
C VAL A 183 3.15 21.71 -0.91
N GLN A 184 3.29 23.03 -0.82
CA GLN A 184 3.63 23.69 0.44
C GLN A 184 2.55 23.47 1.51
N THR A 185 1.27 23.71 1.18
CA THR A 185 0.16 23.48 2.11
C THR A 185 0.08 22.02 2.57
N ARG A 186 0.28 21.07 1.64
CA ARG A 186 0.28 19.64 1.97
C ARG A 186 1.46 19.25 2.85
N TYR A 187 2.66 19.78 2.58
CA TYR A 187 3.84 19.57 3.42
C TYR A 187 3.61 20.06 4.86
N GLU A 188 3.07 21.26 5.03
CA GLU A 188 2.76 21.84 6.34
C GLU A 188 1.69 21.01 7.09
N ALA A 189 0.65 20.56 6.38
CA ALA A 189 -0.38 19.69 6.93
C ALA A 189 0.19 18.33 7.38
N VAL A 190 1.06 17.73 6.56
CA VAL A 190 1.75 16.46 6.89
C VAL A 190 2.64 16.64 8.12
N CYS A 191 3.46 17.69 8.17
CA CYS A 191 4.31 17.98 9.33
C CYS A 191 3.48 18.16 10.62
N THR A 192 2.35 18.86 10.52
CA THR A 192 1.43 19.07 11.65
C THR A 192 0.80 17.76 12.10
N ALA A 193 0.37 16.90 11.17
CA ALA A 193 -0.20 15.59 11.47
C ALA A 193 0.83 14.66 12.13
N VAL A 194 2.05 14.59 11.59
CA VAL A 194 3.15 13.79 12.16
C VAL A 194 3.49 14.28 13.55
N ARG A 195 3.63 15.58 13.76
CA ARG A 195 3.93 16.16 15.07
C ARG A 195 2.86 15.79 16.09
N ARG A 196 1.57 15.97 15.74
CA ARG A 196 0.46 15.66 16.66
C ARG A 196 0.44 14.17 17.03
N ARG A 197 0.63 13.28 16.06
CA ARG A 197 0.66 11.82 16.29
C ARG A 197 1.89 11.39 17.09
N TYR A 198 3.06 11.96 16.79
CA TYR A 198 4.29 11.68 17.52
C TYR A 198 4.14 12.02 19.01
N LEU A 199 3.60 13.19 19.33
CA LEU A 199 3.36 13.61 20.72
C LEU A 199 2.42 12.62 21.43
N ARG A 200 1.30 12.28 20.78
CA ARG A 200 0.35 11.31 21.29
C ARG A 200 0.98 9.94 21.57
N TYR A 201 1.79 9.41 20.65
CA TYR A 201 2.42 8.09 20.83
C TYR A 201 3.53 8.08 21.88
N CYS A 202 4.22 9.21 22.06
CA CYS A 202 5.16 9.38 23.17
C CYS A 202 4.43 9.39 24.52
N GLU A 203 3.31 10.11 24.63
CA GLU A 203 2.49 10.16 25.85
C GLU A 203 1.86 8.80 26.19
N GLU A 204 1.29 8.08 25.21
CA GLU A 204 0.69 6.74 25.41
C GLU A 204 1.68 5.68 25.92
N ARG A 205 2.99 5.91 25.80
CA ARG A 205 4.04 4.98 26.24
C ARG A 205 4.66 5.34 27.60
N THR A 206 4.30 6.47 28.19
CA THR A 206 4.86 6.95 29.46
C THR A 206 4.00 6.56 30.67
N LEU A 207 2.98 5.71 30.47
CA LEU A 207 2.12 5.09 31.49
C LEU A 207 2.33 3.57 31.51
#